data_AF-A0A3N5GFU9-F1
#
_entry.id   AF-A0A3N5GFU9-F1
#
_cell.length_a   1.000
_cell.length_b   1.000
_cell.length_c   1.000
_cell.angle_alpha   90.00
_cell.angle_beta   90.00
_cell.angle_gamma   90.00
#
_symmetry.space_group_name_H-M   'P 1'
#
loop_
_entity.id
_entity.type
_entity.pdbx_description
1 polymer ?
#
loop_
_entity_poly.entity_id
_entity_poly.type
_entity_poly.pdbx_seq_one_letter_code
_entity_poly.pdbx_strand_id
1 'polypeptide(L)'
;MATPEMKEALKNAADTIAKYVQNAATMTVETRYVEMGGDAKDSKLAARTVVKLDGDSETIMPMKKSPDGGLVVDTVMNEMHQENVQAAIDYRAEMLEKLLTILGGQ
;
A
#
# COMPACT_ATOMS: atom_id res chain seq x y z
N MET A 1 -41.83 1.14 7.28
CA MET A 1 -41.01 -0.10 7.32
C MET A 1 -40.18 -0.12 6.05
N ALA A 2 -38.89 -0.43 6.11
CA ALA A 2 -38.05 -0.51 4.90
C ALA A 2 -38.59 -1.60 3.96
N THR A 3 -38.77 -1.27 2.68
CA THR A 3 -39.25 -2.22 1.67
C THR A 3 -38.20 -3.31 1.42
N PRO A 4 -38.59 -4.49 0.89
CA PRO A 4 -37.63 -5.53 0.51
C PRO A 4 -36.52 -5.01 -0.43
N GLU A 5 -36.88 -4.14 -1.38
CA GLU A 5 -35.93 -3.49 -2.30
C GLU A 5 -34.93 -2.59 -1.57
N MET A 6 -35.38 -1.84 -0.55
CA MET A 6 -34.48 -1.03 0.29
C MET A 6 -33.49 -1.91 1.07
N LYS A 7 -33.94 -3.06 1.60
CA LYS A 7 -33.07 -3.99 2.32
C LYS A 7 -32.02 -4.61 1.38
N GLU A 8 -32.41 -4.93 0.15
CA GLU A 8 -31.52 -5.49 -0.86
C GLU A 8 -30.48 -4.47 -1.34
N ALA A 9 -30.90 -3.23 -1.59
CA ALA A 9 -29.99 -2.13 -1.91
C ALA A 9 -28.98 -1.83 -0.79
N LEU A 10 -29.44 -1.81 0.47
CA LEU A 10 -28.57 -1.65 1.65
C LEU A 10 -27.54 -2.77 1.77
N LYS A 11 -27.96 -4.02 1.54
CA LYS A 11 -27.06 -5.17 1.58
C LYS A 11 -26.02 -5.10 0.48
N ASN A 12 -26.42 -4.78 -0.76
CA ASN A 12 -25.50 -4.65 -1.89
C ASN A 12 -24.48 -3.51 -1.68
N ALA A 13 -24.93 -2.39 -1.10
CA ALA A 13 -24.03 -1.30 -0.70
C ALA A 13 -23.05 -1.76 0.37
N ALA A 14 -23.51 -2.43 1.44
CA ALA A 14 -22.66 -2.96 2.50
C ALA A 14 -21.63 -3.97 1.98
N ASP A 15 -22.02 -4.90 1.10
CA ASP A 15 -21.12 -5.89 0.50
C ASP A 15 -20.06 -5.23 -0.40
N THR A 16 -20.44 -4.17 -1.11
CA THR A 16 -19.53 -3.38 -1.94
C THR A 16 -18.51 -2.63 -1.06
N ILE A 17 -18.98 -1.97 0.00
CA ILE A 17 -18.12 -1.28 0.97
C ILE A 17 -17.16 -2.27 1.64
N ALA A 18 -17.65 -3.44 2.07
CA ALA A 18 -16.83 -4.46 2.70
C ALA A 18 -15.68 -4.92 1.78
N LYS A 19 -15.95 -5.11 0.49
CA LYS A 19 -14.90 -5.43 -0.52
C LYS A 19 -13.89 -4.31 -0.68
N TYR A 20 -14.34 -3.05 -0.75
CA TYR A 20 -13.42 -1.91 -0.84
C TYR A 20 -12.57 -1.74 0.41
N VAL A 21 -13.15 -1.91 1.60
CA VAL A 21 -12.42 -1.88 2.88
C VAL A 21 -11.42 -3.02 2.95
N GLN A 22 -11.76 -4.24 2.51
CA GLN A 22 -10.81 -5.34 2.41
C GLN A 22 -9.65 -5.04 1.46
N ASN A 23 -9.93 -4.46 0.28
CA ASN A 23 -8.88 -4.09 -0.68
C ASN A 23 -8.00 -2.94 -0.14
N ALA A 24 -8.58 -2.02 0.61
CA ALA A 24 -7.86 -0.95 1.28
C ALA A 24 -7.26 -1.40 2.63
N ALA A 25 -7.46 -2.65 3.08
CA ALA A 25 -7.05 -3.10 4.40
C ALA A 25 -5.53 -3.24 4.52
N THR A 26 -4.84 -3.44 3.41
CA THR A 26 -3.39 -3.61 3.37
C THR A 26 -2.82 -2.90 2.14
N MET A 27 -1.85 -2.04 2.38
CA MET A 27 -1.05 -1.38 1.38
C MET A 27 0.35 -1.98 1.41
N THR A 28 0.80 -2.55 0.29
CA THR A 28 2.14 -3.12 0.15
C THR A 28 2.91 -2.34 -0.89
N VAL A 29 4.04 -1.79 -0.50
CA VAL A 29 4.98 -1.09 -1.38
C VAL A 29 6.24 -1.92 -1.46
N GLU A 30 6.63 -2.31 -2.68
CA GLU A 30 7.87 -3.04 -2.93
C GLU A 30 8.75 -2.25 -3.90
N THR A 31 9.99 -2.02 -3.50
CA THR A 31 11.03 -1.56 -4.40
C THR A 31 11.88 -2.75 -4.76
N ARG A 32 11.94 -3.03 -6.06
CA ARG A 32 12.75 -4.12 -6.63
C ARG A 32 13.84 -3.54 -7.50
N TYR A 33 14.95 -4.23 -7.60
CA TYR A 33 16.06 -3.86 -8.46
C TYR A 33 16.41 -4.99 -9.42
N VAL A 34 16.91 -4.62 -10.59
CA VAL A 34 17.51 -5.54 -11.55
C VAL A 34 18.83 -4.93 -12.02
N GLU A 35 19.80 -5.78 -12.34
CA GLU A 35 21.07 -5.32 -12.91
C GLU A 35 20.85 -4.74 -14.31
N MET A 36 21.69 -3.79 -14.71
CA MET A 36 21.56 -3.16 -16.03
C MET A 36 21.70 -4.20 -17.15
N GLY A 37 20.77 -4.16 -18.11
CA GLY A 37 20.70 -5.15 -19.19
C GLY A 37 19.99 -6.46 -18.78
N GLY A 38 19.58 -6.60 -17.52
CA GLY A 38 18.74 -7.71 -17.05
C GLY A 38 17.26 -7.52 -17.39
N ASP A 39 16.48 -8.60 -17.26
CA ASP A 39 15.04 -8.61 -17.48
C ASP A 39 14.30 -8.26 -16.18
N ALA A 40 13.25 -7.45 -16.26
CA ALA A 40 12.44 -7.06 -15.11
C ALA A 40 11.88 -8.26 -14.31
N LYS A 41 11.67 -9.40 -14.97
CA LYS A 41 11.24 -10.66 -14.31
C LYS A 41 12.27 -11.21 -13.33
N ASP A 42 13.54 -10.88 -13.51
CA ASP A 42 14.67 -11.32 -12.66
C ASP A 42 14.93 -10.33 -11.51
N SER A 43 14.02 -9.37 -11.31
CA SER A 43 14.14 -8.37 -10.27
C SER A 43 14.13 -8.97 -8.86
N LYS A 44 15.00 -8.43 -8.01
CA LYS A 44 15.19 -8.83 -6.61
C LYS A 44 14.58 -7.78 -5.69
N LEU A 45 14.01 -8.22 -4.57
CA LEU A 45 13.45 -7.31 -3.56
C LEU A 45 14.58 -6.52 -2.89
N ALA A 46 14.52 -5.19 -2.95
CA ALA A 46 15.45 -4.29 -2.26
C ALA A 46 14.85 -3.76 -0.95
N ALA A 47 13.59 -3.35 -0.99
CA ALA A 47 12.87 -2.81 0.15
C ALA A 47 11.38 -3.15 0.06
N ARG A 48 10.73 -3.31 1.22
CA ARG A 48 9.30 -3.55 1.32
C ARG A 48 8.75 -2.79 2.50
N THR A 49 7.60 -2.16 2.32
CA THR A 49 6.79 -1.65 3.43
C THR A 49 5.37 -2.18 3.28
N VAL A 50 4.83 -2.73 4.35
CA VAL A 50 3.43 -3.15 4.46
C VAL A 50 2.78 -2.26 5.51
N VAL A 51 1.67 -1.61 5.16
CA VAL A 51 0.87 -0.78 6.07
C VAL A 51 -0.56 -1.29 6.06
N LYS A 52 -1.04 -1.73 7.22
CA LYS A 52 -2.44 -2.14 7.40
C LYS A 52 -3.33 -0.94 7.73
N LEU A 53 -4.64 -1.12 7.62
CA LEU A 53 -5.63 -0.07 7.90
C LEU A 53 -5.73 0.28 9.40
N ASP A 54 -5.41 -0.65 10.28
CA ASP A 54 -5.34 -0.45 11.73
C ASP A 54 -4.07 0.30 12.19
N GLY A 55 -3.19 0.65 11.25
CA GLY A 55 -1.94 1.35 11.52
C GLY A 55 -0.74 0.43 11.79
N ASP A 56 -0.95 -0.89 11.85
CA ASP A 56 0.16 -1.83 11.95
C ASP A 56 1.02 -1.76 10.67
N SER A 57 2.33 -1.64 10.85
CA SER A 57 3.27 -1.58 9.73
C SER A 57 4.50 -2.46 9.92
N GLU A 58 4.98 -3.03 8.82
CA GLU A 58 6.24 -3.77 8.76
C GLU A 58 7.09 -3.21 7.62
N THR A 59 8.39 -2.97 7.88
CA THR A 59 9.32 -2.46 6.88
C THR A 59 10.60 -3.31 6.84
N ILE A 60 10.97 -3.74 5.63
CA ILE A 60 12.26 -4.34 5.31
C ILE A 60 13.16 -3.23 4.77
N MET A 61 14.18 -2.85 5.55
CA MET A 61 15.11 -1.78 5.17
C MET A 61 16.21 -2.28 4.23
N PRO A 62 16.57 -1.51 3.19
CA PRO A 62 17.68 -1.85 2.32
C PRO A 62 19.02 -1.64 3.06
N MET A 63 19.77 -2.71 3.28
CA MET A 63 21.06 -2.70 3.96
C MET A 63 22.18 -3.09 2.99
N LYS A 64 23.32 -2.41 3.07
CA LYS A 64 24.56 -2.78 2.38
C LYS A 64 25.67 -3.05 3.39
N LYS A 65 26.62 -3.90 3.01
CA LYS A 65 27.84 -4.10 3.80
C LYS A 65 28.76 -2.93 3.60
N SER A 66 29.21 -2.31 4.68
CA SER A 66 30.26 -1.30 4.66
C SER A 66 31.65 -1.96 4.51
N PRO A 67 32.69 -1.20 4.09
CA PRO A 67 34.03 -1.75 3.88
C PRO A 67 34.66 -2.37 5.14
N ASP A 68 34.23 -1.95 6.32
CA ASP A 68 34.63 -2.48 7.64
C ASP A 68 33.83 -3.72 8.06
N GLY A 69 32.92 -4.22 7.20
CA GLY A 69 32.09 -5.40 7.46
C GLY A 69 30.81 -5.13 8.25
N GLY A 70 30.55 -3.87 8.64
CA GLY A 70 29.29 -3.45 9.24
C GLY A 70 28.10 -3.51 8.27
N LEU A 71 26.88 -3.42 8.80
CA LEU A 71 25.68 -3.19 8.00
C LEU A 71 25.30 -1.72 8.11
N VAL A 72 25.17 -1.07 6.95
CA VAL A 72 24.72 0.31 6.85
C VAL A 72 23.49 0.38 5.95
N VAL A 73 22.57 1.28 6.25
CA VAL A 73 21.40 1.52 5.39
C VAL A 73 21.89 2.03 4.04
N ASP A 74 21.35 1.48 2.96
CA ASP A 74 21.57 2.06 1.64
C ASP A 74 20.63 3.26 1.45
N THR A 75 21.15 4.45 1.77
CA THR A 75 20.35 5.68 1.85
C THR A 75 19.64 6.03 0.55
N VAL A 76 20.27 5.81 -0.61
CA VAL A 76 19.67 6.09 -1.92
C VAL A 76 18.46 5.21 -2.18
N MET A 77 18.59 3.90 -1.96
CA MET A 77 17.46 2.97 -2.10
C MET A 77 16.38 3.24 -1.05
N ASN A 78 16.78 3.62 0.16
CA ASN A 78 15.83 3.97 1.20
C ASN A 78 15.03 5.23 0.83
N GLU A 79 15.68 6.30 0.38
CA GLU A 79 15.02 7.55 -0.06
C GLU A 79 14.03 7.28 -1.18
N MET A 80 14.44 6.58 -2.24
CA MET A 80 13.54 6.18 -3.33
C MET A 80 12.36 5.34 -2.82
N HIS A 81 12.60 4.42 -1.87
CA HIS A 81 11.53 3.62 -1.29
C HIS A 81 10.55 4.49 -0.49
N GLN A 82 11.05 5.43 0.33
CA GLN A 82 10.23 6.34 1.13
C GLN A 82 9.38 7.26 0.24
N GLU A 83 9.91 7.76 -0.88
CA GLU A 83 9.13 8.52 -1.87
C GLU A 83 7.97 7.69 -2.43
N ASN A 84 8.22 6.42 -2.78
CA ASN A 84 7.17 5.52 -3.25
C ASN A 84 6.13 5.20 -2.16
N VAL A 85 6.58 5.04 -0.91
CA VAL A 85 5.69 4.84 0.24
C VAL A 85 4.79 6.06 0.45
N GLN A 86 5.34 7.27 0.40
CA GLN A 86 4.56 8.50 0.55
C GLN A 86 3.55 8.64 -0.58
N ALA A 87 3.96 8.42 -1.83
CA ALA A 87 3.04 8.47 -2.97
C ALA A 87 1.88 7.45 -2.84
N ALA A 88 2.17 6.26 -2.31
CA ALA A 88 1.14 5.25 -2.06
C ALA A 88 0.18 5.66 -0.92
N ILE A 89 0.69 6.29 0.14
CA ILE A 89 -0.12 6.85 1.23
C ILE A 89 -1.06 7.93 0.70
N ASP A 90 -0.54 8.87 -0.08
CA ASP A 90 -1.32 9.99 -0.63
C ASP A 90 -2.43 9.47 -1.54
N TYR A 91 -2.12 8.53 -2.43
CA TYR A 91 -3.11 7.87 -3.28
C TYR A 91 -4.19 7.13 -2.46
N ARG A 92 -3.79 6.40 -1.41
CA ARG A 92 -4.73 5.71 -0.52
C ARG A 92 -5.64 6.69 0.21
N ALA A 93 -5.11 7.82 0.67
CA ALA A 93 -5.89 8.87 1.31
C ALA A 93 -6.93 9.48 0.36
N GLU A 94 -6.53 9.83 -0.88
CA GLU A 94 -7.44 10.35 -1.90
C GLU A 94 -8.58 9.36 -2.21
N MET A 95 -8.26 8.07 -2.31
CA MET A 95 -9.25 7.02 -2.55
C MET A 95 -10.23 6.85 -1.39
N LEU A 96 -9.75 6.91 -0.15
CA LEU A 96 -10.60 6.85 1.04
C LEU A 96 -11.49 8.09 1.17
N GLU A 97 -10.98 9.28 0.84
CA GLU A 97 -11.76 10.51 0.82
C GLU A 97 -12.90 10.43 -0.22
N LYS A 98 -12.59 10.01 -1.46
CA LYS A 98 -13.62 9.80 -2.49
C LYS A 98 -14.69 8.81 -2.06
N LEU A 99 -14.29 7.72 -1.39
CA LEU A 99 -15.24 6.75 -0.83
C LEU A 99 -16.13 7.37 0.26
N LEU A 100 -15.55 8.14 1.18
CA LEU A 100 -16.30 8.83 2.22
C LEU A 100 -17.30 9.84 1.63
N THR A 101 -16.94 10.55 0.57
CA THR A 101 -17.83 11.46 -0.15
C THR A 101 -19.03 10.70 -0.74
N ILE A 102 -18.78 9.60 -1.46
CA ILE A 102 -19.83 8.76 -2.05
C ILE A 102 -20.78 8.19 -0.97
N LEU A 103 -20.23 7.75 0.17
CA LEU A 103 -21.00 7.12 1.24
C LEU A 103 -21.69 8.12 2.17
N GLY A 104 -21.09 9.29 2.36
CA GLY A 104 -21.62 10.40 3.15
C GLY A 104 -22.70 11.20 2.42
N GLY A 105 -22.88 10.96 1.12
CA GLY A 105 -23.88 11.65 0.29
C GLY A 105 -23.57 13.13 0.06
N GLN A 106 -22.29 13.50 0.05
CA GLN A 106 -21.81 14.84 -0.32
C GLN A 106 -21.29 14.87 -1.75
#